data_AF-A0A502CL72-F1
#
_entry.id   AF-A0A502CL72-F1
#
_cell.length_a   1.000
_cell.length_b   1.000
_cell.length_c   1.000
_cell.angle_alpha   90.00
_cell.angle_beta   90.00
_cell.angle_gamma   90.00
#
_symmetry.space_group_name_H-M   'P 1'
#
loop_
_entity.id
_entity.type
_entity.pdbx_description
1 polymer ?
#
loop_
_entity_poly.entity_id
_entity_poly.type
_entity_poly.pdbx_seq_one_letter_code
_entity_poly.pdbx_strand_id
1 'polypeptide(L)'
;MLTQAGATSAPLVPERRLSLSGRALLAELHEAMATAQAEVAAQRRPPSDANLLAIARSHHVLAMIAYEEALKSLHLPVPPRLRDDLRLLRRVVRN
;
A
#
# COMPACT_ATOMS: atom_id res chain seq x y z
N MET A 1 42.36 -41.90 3.04
CA MET A 1 42.82 -40.55 2.63
C MET A 1 42.04 -40.14 1.38
N LEU A 2 41.74 -38.83 1.26
CA LEU A 2 41.03 -38.10 0.17
C LEU A 2 39.49 -38.15 0.31
N THR A 3 38.79 -37.15 0.88
CA THR A 3 38.63 -35.70 0.60
C THR A 3 37.58 -35.41 -0.49
N GLN A 4 36.74 -34.39 -0.21
CA GLN A 4 35.70 -33.72 -1.04
C GLN A 4 34.33 -34.42 -1.16
N ALA A 5 33.20 -33.73 -1.11
CA ALA A 5 32.95 -32.31 -1.32
C ALA A 5 31.86 -31.78 -0.37
N GLY A 6 32.12 -30.63 0.24
CA GLY A 6 31.07 -29.79 0.80
C GLY A 6 30.24 -29.23 -0.35
N ALA A 7 29.02 -29.76 -0.51
CA ALA A 7 27.98 -29.07 -1.25
C ALA A 7 27.33 -28.08 -0.28
N THR A 8 27.79 -26.84 -0.31
CA THR A 8 27.05 -25.69 0.22
C THR A 8 25.74 -25.59 -0.55
N SER A 9 24.71 -26.29 -0.07
CA SER A 9 23.32 -26.10 -0.51
C SER A 9 22.85 -24.75 0.03
N ALA A 10 23.15 -23.68 -0.71
CA ALA A 10 22.47 -22.41 -0.51
C ALA A 10 20.98 -22.62 -0.86
N PRO A 11 20.04 -22.37 0.06
CA PRO A 11 18.63 -22.41 -0.30
C PRO A 11 18.36 -21.15 -1.14
N LEU A 12 18.23 -21.34 -2.46
CA LEU A 12 17.70 -20.33 -3.38
C LEU A 12 16.21 -20.13 -3.06
N VAL A 13 15.93 -19.45 -1.96
CA VAL A 13 14.58 -18.98 -1.63
C VAL A 13 14.19 -17.93 -2.67
N PRO A 14 12.95 -17.95 -3.17
CA PRO A 14 12.63 -17.57 -4.52
C PRO A 14 12.27 -16.09 -4.61
N GLU A 15 13.23 -15.25 -4.98
CA GLU A 15 13.00 -13.82 -5.24
C GLU A 15 11.84 -13.57 -6.23
N ARG A 16 11.62 -14.49 -7.19
CA ARG A 16 10.49 -14.42 -8.12
C ARG A 16 9.12 -14.61 -7.45
N ARG A 17 8.99 -15.45 -6.42
CA ARG A 17 7.69 -15.61 -5.73
C ARG A 17 7.41 -14.42 -4.83
N LEU A 18 8.43 -13.88 -4.16
CA LEU A 18 8.32 -12.63 -3.40
C LEU A 18 7.90 -11.45 -4.29
N SER A 19 8.46 -11.37 -5.51
CA SER A 19 8.08 -10.36 -6.51
C SER A 19 6.65 -10.51 -7.04
N LEU A 20 6.14 -11.73 -7.21
CA LEU A 20 4.74 -11.99 -7.59
C LEU A 20 3.78 -11.63 -6.45
N SER A 21 4.10 -12.04 -5.22
CA SER A 21 3.34 -11.69 -4.03
C SER A 21 3.32 -10.19 -3.76
N GLY A 22 4.46 -9.49 -3.94
CA GLY A 22 4.54 -8.05 -3.81
C GLY A 22 3.71 -7.30 -4.86
N ARG A 23 3.71 -7.79 -6.11
CA ARG A 23 2.87 -7.21 -7.18
C ARG A 23 1.38 -7.42 -6.94
N ALA A 24 0.97 -8.60 -6.49
CA ALA A 24 -0.42 -8.85 -6.12
C ALA A 24 -0.87 -7.96 -4.96
N LEU A 25 -0.06 -7.86 -3.90
CA LEU A 25 -0.31 -6.97 -2.77
C LEU A 25 -0.46 -5.51 -3.19
N LEU A 26 0.42 -5.01 -4.07
CA LEU A 26 0.31 -3.65 -4.59
C LEU A 26 -0.96 -3.43 -5.40
N ALA A 27 -1.38 -4.42 -6.20
CA ALA A 27 -2.61 -4.34 -6.97
C ALA A 27 -3.84 -4.28 -6.04
N GLU A 28 -3.90 -5.14 -5.02
CA GLU A 28 -4.95 -5.16 -4.01
C GLU A 28 -5.03 -3.83 -3.24
N LEU A 29 -3.90 -3.29 -2.80
CA LEU A 29 -3.84 -2.01 -2.09
C LEU A 29 -4.22 -0.83 -2.99
N HIS A 30 -3.83 -0.87 -4.27
CA HIS A 30 -4.25 0.13 -5.24
C HIS A 30 -5.76 0.08 -5.49
N GLU A 31 -6.34 -1.12 -5.61
CA GLU A 31 -7.79 -1.30 -5.74
C GLU A 31 -8.53 -0.83 -4.48
N ALA A 32 -8.00 -1.12 -3.29
CA ALA A 32 -8.55 -0.63 -2.03
C ALA A 32 -8.55 0.91 -1.96
N MET A 33 -7.46 1.57 -2.39
CA MET A 33 -7.41 3.03 -2.49
C MET A 33 -8.48 3.58 -3.45
N ALA A 34 -8.59 3.00 -4.64
CA ALA A 34 -9.55 3.43 -5.65
C ALA A 34 -11.00 3.24 -5.19
N THR A 35 -11.29 2.12 -4.51
CA THR A 35 -12.60 1.82 -3.92
C THR A 35 -12.95 2.85 -2.85
N ALA A 36 -12.04 3.11 -1.90
CA ALA A 36 -12.27 4.11 -0.86
C ALA A 36 -12.44 5.53 -1.44
N GLN A 37 -11.74 5.85 -2.54
CA GLN A 37 -11.93 7.12 -3.24
C GLN A 37 -13.32 7.23 -3.87
N ALA A 38 -13.81 6.13 -4.47
CA ALA A 38 -15.15 6.06 -5.02
C ALA A 38 -16.23 6.18 -3.93
N GLU A 39 -16.02 5.55 -2.77
CA GLU A 39 -16.89 5.71 -1.60
C GLU A 39 -16.95 7.15 -1.12
N VAL A 40 -15.81 7.84 -0.99
CA VAL A 40 -15.79 9.27 -0.66
C VAL A 40 -16.56 10.08 -1.70
N ALA A 41 -16.39 9.80 -2.98
CA ALA A 41 -17.13 10.49 -4.04
C ALA A 41 -18.64 10.23 -3.97
N ALA A 42 -19.05 9.00 -3.62
CA ALA A 42 -20.44 8.62 -3.43
C ALA A 42 -21.07 9.34 -2.22
N GLN A 43 -20.40 9.35 -1.07
CA GLN A 43 -20.89 9.99 0.17
C GLN A 43 -20.95 11.53 0.09
N ARG A 44 -20.31 12.14 -0.91
CA ARG A 44 -20.45 13.59 -1.19
C ARG A 44 -21.73 13.95 -1.93
N ARG A 45 -22.44 12.98 -2.53
CA ARG A 45 -23.69 13.25 -3.25
C ARG A 45 -24.85 13.32 -2.25
N PRO A 46 -25.79 14.27 -2.42
CA PRO A 46 -26.99 14.30 -1.61
C PRO A 46 -27.85 13.03 -1.77
N PRO A 47 -28.46 12.51 -0.69
CA PRO A 47 -28.30 12.96 0.69
C PRO A 47 -26.92 12.56 1.26
N SER A 48 -26.14 13.56 1.68
CA SER A 48 -24.79 13.34 2.20
C SER A 48 -24.84 13.18 3.71
N ASP A 49 -24.37 12.04 4.22
CA ASP A 49 -24.17 11.83 5.65
C ASP A 49 -22.73 12.21 6.02
N ALA A 50 -22.59 13.22 6.87
CA ALA A 50 -21.29 13.72 7.31
C ALA A 50 -20.46 12.67 8.06
N ASN A 51 -21.11 11.76 8.79
CA ASN A 51 -20.45 10.68 9.51
C ASN A 51 -19.93 9.62 8.53
N LEU A 52 -20.76 9.19 7.58
CA LEU A 52 -20.33 8.24 6.54
C LEU A 52 -19.22 8.82 5.66
N LEU A 53 -19.28 10.11 5.36
CA LEU A 53 -18.21 10.79 4.64
C LEU A 53 -16.89 10.84 5.43
N ALA A 54 -16.94 11.05 6.74
CA ALA A 54 -15.76 11.02 7.61
C ALA A 54 -15.15 9.61 7.68
N ILE A 55 -15.98 8.57 7.78
CA ILE A 55 -15.56 7.16 7.74
C ILE A 55 -14.88 6.83 6.40
N ALA A 56 -15.53 7.15 5.28
CA ALA A 56 -15.00 6.89 3.94
C ALA A 56 -13.66 7.60 3.72
N ARG A 57 -13.53 8.85 4.18
CA ARG A 57 -12.25 9.58 4.15
C ARG A 57 -11.18 8.87 4.97
N SER A 58 -11.52 8.41 6.17
CA SER A 58 -10.57 7.71 7.03
C SER A 58 -10.08 6.40 6.39
N HIS A 59 -10.98 5.62 5.80
CA HIS A 59 -10.63 4.42 5.03
C HIS A 59 -9.70 4.75 3.85
N HIS A 60 -9.99 5.80 3.10
CA HIS A 60 -9.16 6.23 1.98
C HIS A 60 -7.74 6.60 2.42
N VAL A 61 -7.60 7.34 3.54
CA VAL A 61 -6.29 7.69 4.11
C VAL A 61 -5.53 6.44 4.55
N LEU A 62 -6.17 5.49 5.23
CA LEU A 62 -5.54 4.25 5.66
C LEU A 62 -5.05 3.42 4.45
N ALA A 63 -5.84 3.33 3.39
CA ALA A 63 -5.44 2.65 2.16
C ALA A 63 -4.21 3.32 1.51
N MET A 64 -4.15 4.65 1.50
CA MET A 64 -2.99 5.40 0.99
C MET A 64 -1.72 5.14 1.80
N ILE A 65 -1.83 5.08 3.12
CA ILE A 65 -0.70 4.76 4.01
C ILE A 65 -0.21 3.33 3.75
N ALA A 66 -1.12 2.36 3.70
CA ALA A 66 -0.78 0.96 3.45
C ALA A 66 -0.09 0.78 2.07
N TYR A 67 -0.59 1.46 1.04
CA TYR A 67 0.04 1.45 -0.29
C TYR A 67 1.43 2.10 -0.30
N GLU A 68 1.62 3.23 0.41
CA GLU A 68 2.94 3.85 0.58
C GLU A 68 3.94 2.90 1.26
N GLU A 69 3.52 2.22 2.34
CA GLU A 69 4.34 1.26 3.07
C GLU A 69 4.70 0.04 2.20
N ALA A 70 3.75 -0.47 1.40
CA ALA A 70 4.01 -1.56 0.47
C ALA A 70 4.99 -1.14 -0.65
N LEU A 71 4.90 0.09 -1.17
CA LEU A 71 5.87 0.59 -2.14
C LEU A 71 7.28 0.68 -1.51
N LYS A 72 7.37 1.20 -0.28
CA LYS A 72 8.65 1.31 0.45
C LYS A 72 9.26 -0.06 0.75
N SER A 73 8.47 -1.04 1.19
CA SER A 73 8.96 -2.39 1.49
C SER A 73 9.49 -3.10 0.24
N LEU A 74 8.89 -2.79 -0.92
CA LEU A 74 9.33 -3.29 -2.23
C LEU A 74 10.41 -2.41 -2.89
N HIS A 75 10.94 -1.40 -2.19
CA HIS A 75 11.94 -0.46 -2.69
C HIS A 75 11.52 0.26 -3.99
N LEU A 76 10.22 0.47 -4.17
CA LEU A 76 9.65 1.17 -5.31
C LEU A 76 9.48 2.67 -4.99
N PRO A 77 9.60 3.53 -6.01
CA PRO A 77 9.37 4.97 -5.83
C PRO A 77 7.92 5.25 -5.44
N VAL A 78 7.73 6.08 -4.44
CA VAL A 78 6.40 6.59 -4.03
C VAL A 78 5.97 7.67 -5.03
N PRO A 79 4.80 7.55 -5.70
CA PRO A 79 4.30 8.58 -6.60
C PRO A 79 4.20 9.95 -5.91
N PRO A 80 4.58 11.06 -6.58
CA PRO A 80 4.64 12.39 -5.96
C PRO A 80 3.27 12.84 -5.44
N ARG A 81 2.19 12.56 -6.18
CA ARG A 81 0.82 12.88 -5.75
C ARG A 81 0.45 12.22 -4.42
N LEU A 82 0.71 10.91 -4.30
CA LEU A 82 0.47 10.16 -3.06
C LEU A 82 1.28 10.73 -1.89
N ARG A 83 2.53 11.10 -2.15
CA ARG A 83 3.40 11.70 -1.14
C ARG A 83 2.88 13.05 -0.66
N ASP A 84 2.42 13.89 -1.57
CA ASP A 84 1.89 15.22 -1.25
C ASP A 84 0.58 15.11 -0.46
N ASP A 85 -0.32 14.22 -0.88
CA ASP A 85 -1.59 13.97 -0.19
C ASP A 85 -1.35 13.46 1.25
N LEU A 86 -0.46 12.48 1.44
CA LEU A 86 -0.10 11.98 2.77
C LEU A 86 0.59 13.05 3.63
N ARG A 87 1.39 13.94 3.02
CA ARG A 87 2.01 15.06 3.74
C ARG A 87 0.95 16.05 4.24
N LEU A 88 -0.06 16.36 3.43
CA LEU A 88 -1.18 17.22 3.83
C LEU A 88 -1.98 16.58 4.95
N LEU A 89 -2.32 15.29 4.84
CA LEU A 89 -3.06 14.55 5.85
C LEU A 89 -2.32 14.48 7.19
N ARG A 90 -1.02 14.17 7.17
CA ARG A 90 -0.16 14.17 8.37
C ARG A 90 -0.08 15.53 9.04
N ARG A 91 -0.18 16.63 8.28
CA ARG A 91 -0.18 17.99 8.84
C ARG A 91 -1.49 18.31 9.55
N VAL A 92 -2.62 17.82 9.03
CA VAL A 92 -3.95 18.03 9.65
C VAL A 92 -4.06 17.27 10.97
N VAL A 93 -3.48 16.07 11.08
CA VAL A 93 -3.53 15.25 12.32
C VAL A 93 -2.61 15.79 13.43
N ARG A 94 -1.59 16.59 13.09
CA ARG A 94 -0.60 17.10 14.06
C ARG A 94 -0.95 18.49 14.62
N ASN A 95 -2.00 19.14 14.10
CA ASN A 95 -2.53 20.41 14.59
C ASN A 95 -3.79 20.18 15.43
#